data_AF-A0A6S6SMG5-F1
#
_entry.id   AF-A0A6S6SMG5-F1
#
_cell.length_a   1.000
_cell.length_b   1.000
_cell.length_c   1.000
_cell.angle_alpha   90.00
_cell.angle_beta   90.00
_cell.angle_gamma   90.00
#
_symmetry.space_group_name_H-M   'P 1'
#
loop_
_entity.id
_entity.type
_entity.pdbx_description
1 polymer ?
#
loop_
_entity_poly.entity_id
_entity_poly.type
_entity_poly.pdbx_seq_one_letter_code
_entity_poly.pdbx_strand_id
1 'polypeptide(L)' 'PDVPKTRSGKIMRRILRSIVKGEEITQDTSTLEDASVVAVIEGIVKS' A
#
# COMPACT_ATOMS: atom_id res chain seq x y z
N PRO A 1 3.48 -6.21 -10.06
CA PRO A 1 3.03 -5.81 -8.70
C PRO A 1 1.67 -5.13 -8.79
N ASP A 2 0.64 -5.76 -8.21
CA ASP A 2 -0.67 -5.12 -8.05
C ASP A 2 -0.52 -3.88 -7.16
N VAL A 3 -1.32 -2.85 -7.38
CA VAL A 3 -1.36 -1.65 -6.53
C VAL A 3 -2.24 -1.91 -5.29
N PRO A 4 -2.07 -1.20 -4.17
CA PRO A 4 -2.94 -1.36 -3.00
C PRO A 4 -4.38 -1.00 -3.37
N LYS A 5 -5.25 -2.02 -3.39
CA LYS A 5 -6.68 -1.90 -3.74
C LYS A 5 -7.55 -2.39 -2.58
N THR A 6 -8.68 -1.73 -2.40
CA THR A 6 -9.75 -2.22 -1.51
C THR A 6 -10.48 -3.41 -2.14
N ARG A 7 -11.25 -4.15 -1.34
CA ARG A 7 -12.16 -5.22 -1.84
C ARG A 7 -13.19 -4.76 -2.87
N SER A 8 -13.42 -3.46 -2.99
CA SER A 8 -14.28 -2.83 -4.01
C SER A 8 -13.52 -2.36 -5.25
N GLY A 9 -12.21 -2.63 -5.34
CA GLY A 9 -11.35 -2.26 -6.47
C GLY A 9 -10.82 -0.82 -6.42
N LYS A 10 -11.11 -0.03 -5.38
CA LYS A 10 -10.60 1.34 -5.26
C LYS A 10 -9.13 1.32 -4.88
N ILE A 11 -8.30 2.06 -5.63
CA ILE A 11 -6.87 2.20 -5.33
C ILE A 11 -6.67 3.12 -4.10
N MET A 12 -5.97 2.61 -3.09
CA MET A 12 -5.58 3.36 -1.90
C MET A 12 -4.29 4.16 -2.13
N ARG A 13 -4.38 5.21 -2.95
CA ARG A 13 -3.25 6.09 -3.31
C ARG A 13 -2.53 6.72 -2.12
N ARG A 14 -3.20 6.84 -0.96
CA ARG A 14 -2.56 7.38 0.26
C ARG A 14 -1.43 6.47 0.76
N ILE A 15 -1.63 5.14 0.69
CA ILE A 15 -0.63 4.16 1.11
C ILE A 15 0.61 4.28 0.21
N LEU A 16 0.38 4.37 -1.11
CA LEU A 16 1.47 4.61 -2.07
C LEU A 16 2.26 5.88 -1.75
N ARG A 17 1.59 6.97 -1.36
CA ARG A 17 2.28 8.21 -0.95
C ARG A 17 3.12 8.02 0.30
N SER A 18 2.60 7.36 1.33
CA SER A 18 3.36 7.10 2.56
C SER A 18 4.59 6.23 2.28
N ILE A 19 4.46 5.17 1.47
CA ILE A 19 5.58 4.31 1.07
C ILE A 19 6.66 5.11 0.34
N VAL A 20 6.28 5.92 -0.65
CA VAL A 20 7.24 6.73 -1.43
C VAL A 20 7.95 7.77 -0.56
N LYS A 21 7.27 8.32 0.44
CA LYS A 21 7.86 9.26 1.40
C LYS A 21 8.70 8.59 2.48
N GLY A 22 8.65 7.26 2.62
CA GLY A 22 9.25 6.54 3.74
C GLY A 22 8.56 6.81 5.08
N GLU A 23 7.30 7.28 5.06
CA GLU A 23 6.50 7.51 6.26
C GLU A 23 5.83 6.21 6.72
N GLU A 24 5.71 6.02 8.03
CA GLU A 24 5.00 4.87 8.60
C GLU A 24 3.50 4.92 8.26
N ILE A 25 2.94 3.79 7.84
CA ILE A 25 1.51 3.68 7.50
C ILE A 25 0.70 3.54 8.79
N THR A 26 0.25 4.66 9.33
CA THR A 26 -0.58 4.72 10.56
C THR A 26 -2.08 4.54 10.30
N GLN A 27 -2.47 4.49 9.03
CA GLN A 27 -3.87 4.51 8.63
C GLN A 27 -4.43 3.10 8.45
N ASP A 28 -5.73 2.95 8.67
CA ASP A 28 -6.41 1.66 8.52
C ASP A 28 -6.23 1.06 7.10
N THR A 29 -5.71 -0.16 7.08
CA THR A 29 -5.45 -1.00 5.90
C THR A 29 -6.33 -2.26 5.87
N SER A 30 -7.22 -2.45 6.85
CA SER A 30 -8.09 -3.64 6.98
C SER A 30 -9.03 -3.86 5.80
N THR A 31 -9.27 -2.81 5.01
CA THR A 31 -10.13 -2.82 3.82
C THR A 31 -9.41 -3.22 2.53
N LEU A 32 -8.08 -3.39 2.58
CA LEU A 32 -7.31 -3.91 1.46
C LEU A 32 -7.79 -5.31 1.09
N GLU A 33 -7.84 -5.58 -0.20
CA GLU A 33 -8.07 -6.92 -0.74
C GLU A 33 -6.89 -7.84 -0.37
N ASP A 34 -5.68 -7.32 -0.52
CA ASP A 34 -4.44 -8.00 -0.16
C ASP A 34 -3.52 -7.01 0.56
N ALA A 35 -3.17 -7.32 1.81
CA ALA A 35 -2.27 -6.51 2.61
C ALA A 35 -0.78 -6.77 2.28
N SER A 36 -0.45 -7.94 1.72
CA SER A 36 0.93 -8.33 1.38
C SER A 36 1.56 -7.43 0.32
N VAL A 37 0.72 -6.84 -0.53
CA VAL A 37 1.11 -5.91 -1.59
C VAL A 37 1.91 -4.70 -1.08
N VAL A 38 1.63 -4.26 0.16
CA VAL A 38 2.32 -3.13 0.78
C VAL A 38 3.80 -3.45 0.99
N ALA A 39 4.10 -4.61 1.56
CA ALA A 39 5.48 -5.06 1.79
C ALA A 39 6.25 -5.26 0.48
N VAL A 40 5.59 -5.76 -0.57
CA VAL A 40 6.20 -5.91 -1.90
C VAL A 40 6.58 -4.55 -2.47
N ILE A 41 5.69 -3.57 -2.41
CA ILE A 41 5.95 -2.22 -2.93
C ILE A 41 7.03 -1.53 -2.11
N GLU A 42 7.02 -1.67 -0.79
CA GLU A 42 8.11 -1.17 0.06
C GLU A 42 9.46 -1.76 -0.32
N GLY A 43 9.53 -3.08 -0.57
CA GLY A 43 10.75 -3.74 -1.04
C GLY A 43 11.25 -3.16 -2.36
N ILE A 44 10.35 -2.90 -3.31
CA ILE A 44 10.69 -2.29 -4.60
C ILE A 44 11.22 -0.86 -4.44
N VAL A 45 10.61 -0.04 -3.57
CA VAL A 45 11.00 1.38 -3.39
C VAL A 45 12.30 1.54 -2.61
N LYS A 46 12.61 0.59 -1.70
CA LYS A 46 13.85 0.60 -0.91
C LYS A 46 15.04 -0.06 -1.62
N SER A 47 14.81 -0.72 -2.77
CA SER A 47 15.83 -1.31 -3.64
C SER A 47 16.35 -0.29 -4.65
#